data_AF-A0A7J4KW62-F1
#
_entry.id   AF-A0A7J4KW62-F1
#
_cell.length_a   1.000
_cell.length_b   1.000
_cell.length_c   1.000
_cell.angle_alpha   90.00
_cell.angle_beta   90.00
_cell.angle_gamma   90.00
#
_symmetry.space_group_name_H-M   'P 1'
#
loop_
_entity.id
_entity.type
_entity.pdbx_description
1 polymer ?
#
loop_
_entity_poly.entity_id
_entity_poly.type
_entity_poly.pdbx_seq_one_letter_code
_entity_poly.pdbx_strand_id
1 'polypeptide(L)' 'GREKAGGVLREKESIVMPTISIDCPKCGNEEAYFYTAQTRAGDEAETQFFHCTKCHHRWRRYT' A
#
# COMPACT_ATOMS: atom_id res chain seq x y z
N GLY A 1 25.47 40.51 -6.63
CA GLY A 1 25.95 39.16 -6.29
C GLY A 1 24.77 38.22 -6.31
N ARG A 2 24.93 37.06 -6.95
CA ARG A 2 23.94 35.96 -6.97
C ARG A 2 24.01 35.22 -5.65
N GLU A 3 22.88 35.05 -4.95
CA GLU A 3 22.75 34.00 -3.93
C GLU A 3 21.29 33.80 -3.52
N LYS A 4 20.65 32.79 -4.11
CA LYS A 4 19.67 31.95 -3.39
C LYS A 4 19.84 30.53 -3.92
N ALA A 5 20.61 29.75 -3.18
CA ALA A 5 20.77 28.32 -3.35
C ALA A 5 19.99 27.59 -2.25
N GLY A 6 19.48 26.41 -2.59
CA GLY A 6 19.06 25.36 -1.65
C GLY A 6 17.57 25.38 -1.29
N GLY A 7 16.79 24.31 -1.44
CA GLY A 7 17.08 22.94 -1.84
C GLY A 7 15.80 22.14 -1.58
N VAL A 8 15.30 21.43 -2.59
CA VAL A 8 14.11 20.58 -2.45
C VAL A 8 14.52 19.33 -1.66
N LEU A 9 14.14 19.26 -0.38
CA LEU A 9 14.20 18.03 0.41
C LEU A 9 13.14 17.09 -0.16
N ARG A 10 13.59 16.16 -1.00
CA ARG A 10 12.77 15.10 -1.57
C ARG A 10 12.84 13.94 -0.60
N GLU A 11 12.01 14.02 0.44
CA GLU A 11 11.87 12.96 1.42
C GLU A 11 11.34 11.71 0.69
N LYS A 12 12.25 10.78 0.41
CA LYS A 12 11.89 9.41 0.05
C LYS A 12 11.29 8.78 1.30
N GLU A 13 10.02 9.09 1.56
CA GLU A 13 9.21 8.35 2.51
C GLU A 13 9.18 6.90 2.05
N SER A 14 9.96 6.06 2.72
CA SER A 14 9.83 4.62 2.69
C SER A 14 8.42 4.32 3.20
N ILE A 15 7.46 4.16 2.29
CA ILE A 15 6.06 3.89 2.62
C ILE A 15 6.06 2.60 3.45
N VAL A 16 5.92 2.74 4.77
CA VAL A 16 5.78 1.59 5.67
C VAL A 16 4.38 1.06 5.43
N MET A 17 4.26 0.11 4.49
CA MET A 17 3.01 -0.60 4.28
C MET A 17 2.76 -1.50 5.49
N PRO A 18 1.66 -1.33 6.25
CA PRO A 18 1.35 -2.20 7.37
C PRO A 18 1.15 -3.63 6.86
N THR A 19 1.58 -4.63 7.64
CA THR A 19 1.25 -6.03 7.38
C THR A 19 0.10 -6.46 8.28
N ILE A 20 -0.74 -7.37 7.77
CA ILE A 20 -1.88 -7.95 8.47
C ILE A 20 -1.84 -9.48 8.36
N SER A 21 -2.40 -10.14 9.37
CA SER A 21 -2.57 -11.59 9.36
C SER A 21 -3.76 -11.99 8.47
N ILE A 22 -3.48 -12.48 7.26
CA ILE A 22 -4.48 -12.94 6.29
C ILE A 22 -3.90 -14.09 5.46
N ASP A 23 -4.70 -15.13 5.25
CA ASP A 23 -4.30 -16.27 4.42
C ASP A 23 -4.21 -15.89 2.94
N CYS A 24 -3.07 -16.21 2.32
CA CYS A 24 -2.87 -15.99 0.91
C CYS A 24 -3.54 -17.10 0.09
N PRO A 25 -4.53 -16.79 -0.76
CA PRO A 25 -5.27 -17.80 -1.53
C PRO A 25 -4.42 -18.55 -2.56
N LYS A 26 -3.17 -18.11 -2.79
CA LYS A 26 -2.23 -18.73 -3.73
C LYS A 26 -1.25 -19.70 -3.06
N CYS A 27 -0.75 -19.38 -1.86
CA CYS A 27 0.34 -20.13 -1.22
C CYS A 27 0.12 -20.50 0.24
N GLY A 28 -1.01 -20.08 0.84
CA GLY A 28 -1.34 -20.34 2.25
C GLY A 28 -0.45 -19.59 3.25
N ASN A 29 0.10 -18.43 2.86
CA ASN A 29 0.88 -17.59 3.78
C ASN A 29 -0.06 -16.77 4.66
N GLU A 30 0.25 -16.63 5.94
CA GLU A 30 -0.61 -15.95 6.90
C GLU A 30 -0.32 -14.45 7.04
N GLU A 31 0.64 -13.89 6.29
CA GLU A 31 0.96 -12.46 6.29
C GLU A 31 0.86 -11.81 4.89
N ALA A 32 0.30 -10.60 4.86
CA ALA A 32 0.26 -9.76 3.67
C ALA A 32 0.36 -8.27 4.01
N TYR A 33 0.97 -7.47 3.13
CA TYR A 33 0.86 -6.02 3.20
C TYR A 33 -0.58 -5.60 2.92
N PHE A 34 -1.03 -4.58 3.64
CA PHE A 34 -2.37 -4.03 3.56
C PHE A 34 -2.29 -2.56 3.15
N TYR A 35 -3.15 -2.18 2.21
CA TYR A 35 -3.40 -0.77 1.88
C TYR A 35 -4.81 -0.62 1.32
N THR A 36 -5.45 0.51 1.61
CA THR A 36 -6.75 0.87 1.04
C THR A 36 -6.56 1.93 -0.04
N ALA A 37 -7.37 1.86 -1.09
CA ALA A 37 -7.44 2.94 -2.07
C ALA A 37 -8.87 3.47 -2.11
N GLN A 38 -9.02 4.80 -1.96
CA GLN A 38 -10.29 5.48 -2.15
C GLN A 38 -10.45 5.79 -3.64
N THR A 39 -11.32 5.04 -4.33
CA THR A 39 -11.77 5.42 -5.66
C THR A 39 -12.74 6.59 -5.52
N ARG A 40 -12.45 7.72 -6.18
CA ARG A 40 -13.30 8.92 -6.17
C ARG A 40 -14.58 8.65 -6.96
N ALA A 41 -15.51 7.93 -6.38
CA ALA A 41 -16.89 7.80 -6.80
C ALA A 41 -17.70 7.50 -5.54
N GLY A 42 -18.50 8.46 -5.11
CA GLY A 42 -19.16 8.52 -3.80
C GLY A 42 -20.25 7.47 -3.55
N ASP A 43 -20.09 6.24 -4.02
CA ASP A 43 -21.05 5.14 -3.86
C ASP A 43 -20.40 3.75 -3.69
N GLU A 44 -19.07 3.60 -3.79
CA GLU A 44 -18.39 2.30 -3.65
C GLU A 44 -17.55 2.24 -2.37
N ALA A 45 -17.75 1.19 -1.56
CA ALA A 45 -17.03 0.96 -0.32
C ALA A 45 -15.51 0.96 -0.51
N GLU A 46 -14.78 1.28 0.55
CA GLU A 46 -13.32 1.27 0.57
C GLU A 46 -12.76 -0.07 0.04
N THR A 47 -12.00 -0.03 -1.05
CA THR A 47 -11.38 -1.26 -1.56
C THR A 47 -10.10 -1.53 -0.78
N GLN A 48 -10.06 -2.67 -0.10
CA GLN A 48 -8.89 -3.16 0.61
C GLN A 48 -8.03 -4.00 -0.34
N PHE A 49 -6.75 -3.66 -0.44
CA PHE A 49 -5.77 -4.39 -1.21
C PHE A 49 -4.79 -5.11 -0.30
N PHE A 50 -4.45 -6.33 -0.68
CA PHE A 50 -3.52 -7.19 0.03
C PHE A 50 -2.40 -7.61 -0.91
N HIS A 51 -1.18 -7.70 -0.38
CA HIS A 51 -0.01 -8.17 -1.10
C HIS A 51 0.75 -9.18 -0.23
N CYS A 52 0.70 -10.47 -0.58
CA CYS A 52 1.40 -11.52 0.15
C CYS A 52 2.89 -11.24 0.29
N THR A 53 3.42 -11.31 1.51
CA THR A 53 4.84 -11.07 1.80
C THR A 53 5.75 -12.19 1.28
N LYS A 54 5.19 -13.39 1.02
CA LYS A 54 5.93 -14.59 0.59
C LYS A 54 5.92 -14.81 -0.93
N CYS A 55 4.74 -14.85 -1.55
CA CYS A 55 4.61 -15.17 -2.98
C CYS A 55 4.31 -13.94 -3.86
N HIS A 56 4.21 -12.76 -3.25
CA HIS A 56 3.88 -11.50 -3.92
C HIS A 56 2.54 -11.50 -4.68
N HIS A 57 1.64 -12.44 -4.37
CA HIS A 57 0.28 -12.41 -4.91
C HIS A 57 -0.46 -11.19 -4.36
N ARG A 58 -1.21 -10.51 -5.23
CA ARG A 58 -2.00 -9.32 -4.89
C ARG A 58 -3.46 -9.61 -5.15
N TRP A 59 -4.31 -9.32 -4.18
CA TRP A 59 -5.76 -9.48 -4.29
C TRP A 59 -6.47 -8.33 -3.60
N ARG A 60 -7.74 -8.14 -3.95
CA ARG A 60 -8.60 -7.12 -3.34
C ARG A 60 -9.74 -7.79 -2.60
N ARG A 61 -10.17 -7.19 -1.49
CA ARG A 61 -11.37 -7.57 -0.77
C ARG A 61 -12.36 -6.41 -0.83
N TYR A 62 -13.56 -6.72 -1.27
CA TYR A 62 -14.70 -5.84 -1.11
C TYR A 62 -15.24 -6.06 0.30
N THR A 63 -15.31 -4.97 1.06
CA THR A 63 -16.08 -4.92 2.31
C THR A 63 -17.49 -4.45 2.03
#